data_AF-A0A4Y9QUZ2-F1
#
_entry.id   AF-A0A4Y9QUZ2-F1
#
_cell.length_a   1.000
_cell.length_b   1.000
_cell.length_c   1.000
_cell.angle_alpha   90.00
_cell.angle_beta   90.00
_cell.angle_gamma   90.00
#
_symmetry.space_group_name_H-M   'P 1'
#
loop_
_entity.id
_entity.type
_entity.pdbx_description
1 polymer ?
#
loop_
_entity_poly.entity_id
_entity_poly.type
_entity_poly.pdbx_seq_one_letter_code
_entity_poly.pdbx_strand_id
1 'polypeptide(L)'
;MGRHAATDRPDDAQALTDITFITQGVTDEEAAAVTAVLSAMLAEEAAGATTAPPAGQNAWQRSQRALRQPLTPGSGQWRGFSG
;
A
#
# COMPACT_ATOMS: atom_id res chain seq x y z
N MET A 1 18.64 -12.01 -18.36
CA MET A 1 19.07 -10.60 -18.49
C MET A 1 17.83 -9.73 -18.37
N GLY A 2 17.57 -9.19 -17.18
CA GLY A 2 16.43 -8.32 -16.90
C GLY A 2 16.72 -7.58 -15.61
N ARG A 3 17.57 -6.55 -15.69
CA ARG A 3 17.88 -5.66 -14.57
C ARG A 3 16.94 -4.47 -14.60
N HIS A 4 16.65 -3.96 -13.39
CA HIS A 4 16.00 -2.69 -13.03
C HIS A 4 14.45 -2.72 -13.13
N ALA A 5 13.64 -2.33 -12.14
CA ALA A 5 13.87 -1.50 -10.97
C ALA A 5 12.81 -1.76 -9.87
N ALA A 6 13.23 -2.28 -8.72
CA ALA A 6 12.85 -1.63 -7.47
C ALA A 6 13.99 -0.65 -7.24
N THR A 7 13.76 0.63 -7.52
CA THR A 7 14.57 1.68 -6.91
C THR A 7 14.61 1.35 -5.42
N ASP A 8 15.78 0.93 -4.94
CA ASP A 8 16.26 1.38 -3.65
C ASP A 8 15.86 2.85 -3.55
N ARG A 9 14.76 3.13 -2.83
CA ARG A 9 14.15 4.46 -2.84
C ARG A 9 15.15 5.32 -2.12
N PRO A 10 15.87 6.24 -2.79
CA PRO A 10 16.88 7.08 -2.16
C PRO A 10 16.25 8.10 -1.20
N ASP A 11 14.95 7.98 -0.94
CA ASP A 11 14.08 8.94 -0.27
C ASP A 11 13.76 8.52 1.16
N ASP A 12 13.80 7.23 1.52
CA ASP A 12 13.39 6.81 2.87
C ASP A 12 14.44 7.22 3.92
N ALA A 13 15.73 7.01 3.60
CA ALA A 13 16.84 7.51 4.40
C ALA A 13 16.97 9.05 4.33
N GLN A 14 16.66 9.64 3.17
CA GLN A 14 16.68 11.10 2.98
C GLN A 14 15.51 11.79 3.70
N ALA A 15 14.34 11.16 3.80
CA ALA A 15 13.15 11.66 4.48
C ALA A 15 13.38 11.80 5.98
N LEU A 16 14.19 10.92 6.57
CA LEU A 16 14.60 11.04 7.97
C LEU A 16 15.67 12.11 8.19
N THR A 17 16.31 12.61 7.12
CA THR A 17 17.26 13.73 7.20
C THR A 17 16.54 15.08 7.43
N ASP A 18 15.22 15.15 7.20
CA ASP A 18 14.41 16.37 7.29
C ASP A 18 13.60 16.49 8.61
N ILE A 19 14.00 15.76 9.67
CA ILE A 19 13.34 15.80 10.98
C ILE A 19 13.70 17.08 11.74
N THR A 20 12.68 17.84 12.15
CA THR A 20 12.84 19.04 13.00
C THR A 20 12.22 18.82 14.38
N PHE A 21 13.01 18.99 15.44
CA PHE A 21 12.54 18.97 16.83
C PHE A 21 12.10 20.37 17.26
N ILE A 22 10.82 20.53 17.60
CA ILE A 22 10.25 21.82 18.06
C ILE A 22 10.43 21.98 19.59
N THR A 23 10.48 20.86 20.31
CA THR A 23 10.70 20.82 21.75
C THR A 23 12.07 21.38 22.11
N GLN A 24 12.12 22.25 23.10
CA GLN A 24 13.38 22.83 23.58
C GLN A 24 14.14 21.83 24.44
N GLY A 25 15.48 21.85 24.35
CA GLY A 25 16.35 21.05 25.22
C GLY A 25 16.46 19.57 24.87
N VAL A 26 16.06 19.16 23.66
CA VAL A 26 16.30 17.79 23.16
C VAL A 26 17.80 17.55 23.08
N THR A 27 18.26 16.50 23.73
CA THR A 27 19.67 16.09 23.70
C THR A 27 19.99 15.30 22.43
N ASP A 28 21.28 15.25 22.07
CA ASP A 28 21.74 14.48 20.90
C ASP A 28 21.37 13.00 21.00
N GLU A 29 21.41 12.43 22.21
CA GLU A 29 21.04 11.03 22.47
C GLU A 29 19.55 10.79 22.26
N GLU A 30 18.69 11.69 22.74
CA GLU A 30 17.24 11.58 22.54
C GLU A 30 16.87 11.73 21.06
N ALA A 31 17.50 12.67 20.36
CA ALA A 31 17.32 12.83 18.92
C ALA A 31 17.74 11.56 18.16
N ALA A 32 18.90 10.98 18.51
CA ALA A 32 19.38 9.74 17.91
C ALA A 32 18.44 8.57 18.20
N ALA A 33 17.94 8.44 19.43
CA ALA A 33 17.01 7.38 19.81
C ALA A 33 15.70 7.45 19.03
N VAL A 34 15.10 8.64 18.90
CA VAL A 34 13.85 8.83 18.13
C VAL A 34 14.09 8.52 16.65
N THR A 35 15.16 9.04 16.06
CA THR A 35 15.49 8.77 14.66
C THR A 35 15.72 7.27 14.43
N ALA A 36 16.39 6.56 15.34
CA ALA A 36 16.60 5.12 15.23
C ALA A 36 15.28 4.34 15.26
N VAL A 37 14.34 4.70 16.14
CA VAL A 37 13.02 4.06 16.21
C VAL A 37 12.22 4.28 14.93
N LEU A 38 12.16 5.52 14.44
CA LEU A 38 11.46 5.84 13.19
C LEU A 38 12.10 5.15 11.99
N SER A 39 13.44 5.08 11.95
CA SER A 39 14.18 4.35 10.91
C SER A 39 13.83 2.87 10.91
N ALA A 40 13.78 2.24 12.09
CA ALA A 40 13.42 0.83 12.22
C ALA A 40 11.98 0.58 11.76
N MET A 41 11.02 1.42 12.14
CA MET A 41 9.63 1.29 11.71
C MET A 41 9.48 1.40 10.19
N LEU A 42 10.17 2.36 9.56
CA LEU A 42 10.13 2.54 8.11
C LEU A 42 10.77 1.36 7.37
N ALA A 43 11.86 0.80 7.91
CA ALA A 43 12.49 -0.39 7.36
C ALA A 43 11.56 -1.62 7.38
N GLU A 44 10.82 -1.82 8.48
CA GLU A 44 9.82 -2.90 8.60
C GLU A 44 8.66 -2.70 7.61
N GLU A 45 8.17 -1.46 7.43
CA GLU A 45 7.12 -1.16 6.45
C GLU A 45 7.60 -1.43 5.01
N ALA A 46 8.81 -1.00 4.66
CA ALA A 46 9.40 -1.25 3.36
C ALA A 46 9.61 -2.75 3.09
N ALA A 47 10.00 -3.52 4.11
CA ALA A 47 10.10 -4.98 4.02
C ALA A 47 8.73 -5.63 3.81
N GLY A 48 7.69 -5.16 4.52
CA GLY A 48 6.31 -5.59 4.33
C GLY A 48 5.77 -5.28 2.92
N ALA A 49 6.09 -4.11 2.37
CA ALA A 49 5.71 -3.72 1.01
C ALA A 49 6.37 -4.61 -0.07
N THR A 50 7.60 -5.06 0.16
CA THR A 50 8.32 -5.96 -0.76
C THR A 50 7.74 -7.38 -0.76
N THR A 51 7.11 -7.80 0.34
CA THR A 51 6.53 -9.15 0.49
C THR A 51 5.05 -9.21 0.13
N ALA A 52 4.41 -8.06 -0.15
CA ALA A 52 3.02 -8.03 -0.59
C ALA A 52 2.88 -8.85 -1.89
N PRO A 53 2.09 -9.94 -1.91
CA PRO A 53 1.85 -10.68 -3.14
C PRO A 53 1.26 -9.73 -4.18
N PRO A 54 1.58 -9.91 -5.48
CA PRO A 54 1.02 -9.05 -6.52
C PRO A 54 -0.49 -9.02 -6.33
N ALA A 55 -1.07 -7.83 -6.21
CA ALA A 55 -2.48 -7.66 -5.90
C ALA A 55 -3.29 -8.50 -6.87
N GLY A 56 -3.71 -9.69 -6.42
CA GLY A 56 -4.56 -10.57 -7.21
C GLY A 56 -5.84 -9.82 -7.53
N GLN A 57 -6.50 -10.18 -8.63
CA GLN A 57 -7.77 -9.54 -8.99
C GLN A 57 -8.75 -9.66 -7.82
N ASN A 58 -9.07 -8.53 -7.20
CA ASN A 58 -9.99 -8.50 -6.06
C ASN A 58 -11.42 -8.83 -6.54
N ALA A 59 -12.32 -9.13 -5.60
CA ALA A 59 -13.69 -9.52 -5.93
C ALA A 59 -14.41 -8.45 -6.78
N TRP A 60 -14.12 -7.17 -6.55
CA TRP A 60 -14.68 -6.04 -7.29
C TRP A 60 -14.16 -5.96 -8.73
N GLN A 61 -12.86 -6.14 -8.95
CA GLN A 61 -12.26 -6.22 -10.28
C GLN A 61 -12.78 -7.44 -11.08
N ARG A 62 -13.09 -8.54 -10.40
CA ARG A 62 -13.76 -9.69 -11.04
C ARG A 62 -15.19 -9.38 -11.47
N SER A 63 -15.95 -8.62 -10.68
CA SER A 63 -17.33 -8.22 -11.02
C SER A 63 -17.40 -7.09 -12.05
N GLN A 64 -16.32 -6.35 -12.29
CA GLN A 64 -16.23 -5.33 -13.34
C GLN A 64 -16.02 -5.89 -14.76
N ARG A 65 -15.97 -7.21 -14.93
CA ARG A 65 -15.89 -7.82 -16.27
C ARG A 65 -17.11 -7.41 -17.11
N ALA A 66 -16.85 -6.98 -18.33
CA ALA A 66 -17.89 -6.58 -19.26
C ALA A 66 -18.97 -7.66 -19.37
N LEU A 67 -20.23 -7.25 -19.24
CA LEU A 67 -21.36 -8.13 -19.48
C LEU A 67 -21.25 -8.63 -20.92
N ARG A 68 -21.15 -9.96 -21.08
CA ARG A 68 -21.03 -10.57 -22.42
C ARG A 68 -22.26 -10.36 -23.29
N GLN A 69 -23.39 -10.06 -22.66
CA GLN A 69 -24.67 -9.81 -23.30
C GLN A 69 -25.41 -8.70 -22.53
N PRO A 70 -26.12 -7.79 -23.22
CA PRO A 70 -26.99 -6.82 -22.56
C PRO A 70 -28.04 -7.52 -21.69
N LEU A 71 -28.22 -7.03 -20.47
CA LEU A 71 -29.31 -7.45 -19.60
C LEU A 71 -30.60 -6.80 -20.11
N THR A 72 -31.60 -7.62 -20.45
CA THR A 72 -32.92 -7.14 -20.87
C THR A 72 -33.81 -6.99 -19.64
N PRO A 73 -34.12 -5.77 -19.17
CA PRO A 73 -35.06 -5.59 -18.07
C PRO A 73 -36.50 -5.89 -18.53
N GLY A 74 -37.25 -6.65 -17.73
CA GLY A 74 -38.66 -6.95 -18.01
C GLY A 74 -39.38 -7.61 -16.84
N SER A 75 -40.70 -7.48 -16.78
CA SER A 75 -41.52 -8.18 -15.78
C SER A 75 -41.33 -9.70 -15.91
N GLY A 76 -41.06 -10.36 -14.78
CA GLY A 76 -40.79 -11.80 -14.73
C GLY A 76 -39.33 -12.22 -15.00
N GLN A 77 -38.49 -11.36 -15.58
CA GLN A 77 -37.10 -11.71 -15.93
C GLN A 77 -36.12 -11.61 -14.75
N TRP A 78 -36.51 -10.95 -13.66
CA TRP A 78 -35.67 -10.75 -12.47
C TRP A 78 -36.02 -11.68 -11.29
N ARG A 79 -37.05 -12.54 -11.42
CA ARG A 79 -37.54 -13.39 -10.32
C ARG A 79 -37.30 -14.86 -10.66
N GLY A 80 -36.06 -15.31 -10.48
CA GLY A 80 -35.61 -16.70 -10.69
C GLY A 80 -35.37 -17.50 -9.41
N PHE A 81 -35.95 -17.10 -8.28
CA PHE A 81 -35.90 -17.88 -7.04
C PHE A 81 -37.29 -18.48 -6.79
N SER A 82 -37.50 -19.71 -7.27
CA SER A 82 -38.45 -20.62 -6.65
C SER A 82 -37.72 -21.33 -5.51
N GLY A 83 -38.36 -21.44 -4.35
CA GLY A 83 -37.84 -22.23 -3.23
C GLY A 83 -37.56 -23.67 -3.60
#